data_AF-A0A8H8J9R4-F1
#
_entry.id   AF-A0A8H8J9R4-F1
#
_cell.length_a   1.000
_cell.length_b   1.000
_cell.length_c   1.000
_cell.angle_alpha   90.00
_cell.angle_beta   90.00
_cell.angle_gamma   90.00
#
_symmetry.space_group_name_H-M   'P 1'
#
loop_
_entity.id
_entity.type
_entity.pdbx_description
1 polymer ?
#
loop_
_entity_poly.entity_id
_entity_poly.type
_entity_poly.pdbx_seq_one_letter_code
_entity_poly.pdbx_strand_id
1 'polypeptide(L)'
;MIDGMNAYYKRKGNKKVKRDIVESSITLLQAVERCFVVHVDGPEDTAQWLFNVTSDLGIKPHKRIRDSFLPFCTDTKVKCGTSKTDTYKKMLQQIHGITESAADGVIQEVPTLRMLFEGYEEENDVLVRYERLKSVTISNRKDGVAKSRILNQASATINQLSLDLPIPSEGIIEESSRRDMGRRPANTGFVICIL
;
A
#
# COMPACT_ATOMS: atom_id res chain seq x y z
N MET A 1 59.57 7.40 16.80
CA MET A 1 58.21 7.88 16.44
C MET A 1 57.27 6.78 15.92
N ILE A 2 57.72 5.53 15.70
CA ILE A 2 56.94 4.47 15.01
C ILE A 2 56.14 3.58 16.01
N ASP A 3 56.58 3.45 17.27
CA ASP A 3 55.90 2.60 18.27
C ASP A 3 54.51 3.08 18.72
N GLY A 4 54.30 4.41 18.79
CA GLY A 4 52.99 4.96 19.18
C GLY A 4 51.89 4.71 18.15
N MET A 5 52.27 4.61 16.87
CA MET A 5 51.36 4.42 15.75
C MET A 5 50.80 2.99 15.72
N ASN A 6 51.66 1.99 15.98
CA ASN A 6 51.25 0.57 16.05
C ASN A 6 50.31 0.28 17.22
N ALA A 7 50.55 0.91 18.38
CA ALA A 7 49.66 0.81 19.55
C ALA A 7 48.29 1.48 19.32
N TYR A 8 48.23 2.54 18.50
CA TYR A 8 46.98 3.19 18.10
C TYR A 8 46.13 2.27 17.21
N TYR A 9 46.71 1.70 16.15
CA TYR A 9 45.98 0.79 15.25
C TYR A 9 45.53 -0.50 15.94
N LYS A 10 46.33 -1.07 16.85
CA LYS A 10 45.95 -2.25 17.64
C LYS A 10 44.76 -1.97 18.57
N ARG A 11 44.72 -0.81 19.23
CA ARG A 11 43.57 -0.41 20.08
C ARG A 11 42.30 -0.14 19.26
N LYS A 12 42.43 0.54 18.11
CA LYS A 12 41.32 0.79 17.19
C LYS A 12 40.75 -0.50 16.62
N GLY A 13 41.63 -1.45 16.24
CA GLY A 13 41.25 -2.79 15.81
C GLY A 13 40.46 -3.56 16.87
N ASN A 14 40.91 -3.54 18.13
CA ASN A 14 40.21 -4.23 19.21
C ASN A 14 38.82 -3.63 19.51
N LYS A 15 38.68 -2.29 19.48
CA LYS A 15 37.35 -1.65 19.61
C LYS A 15 36.42 -2.05 18.46
N LYS A 16 36.95 -2.14 17.24
CA LYS A 16 36.19 -2.56 16.05
C LYS A 16 35.67 -3.99 16.21
N VAL A 17 36.56 -4.93 16.55
CA VAL A 17 36.21 -6.34 16.78
C VAL A 17 35.15 -6.51 17.88
N LYS A 18 35.26 -5.77 18.98
CA LYS A 18 34.25 -5.80 20.05
C LYS A 18 32.88 -5.34 19.59
N ARG A 19 32.81 -4.25 18.82
CA ARG A 19 31.54 -3.75 18.26
C ARG A 19 30.95 -4.74 17.25
N ASP A 20 31.77 -5.33 16.38
CA ASP A 20 31.31 -6.30 15.38
C ASP A 20 30.69 -7.54 16.05
N ILE A 21 31.24 -7.99 17.19
CA ILE A 21 30.66 -9.11 17.98
C ILE A 21 29.30 -8.72 18.56
N VAL A 22 29.17 -7.52 19.14
CA VAL A 22 27.92 -7.04 19.73
C VAL A 22 26.84 -6.90 18.64
N GLU A 23 27.15 -6.26 17.52
CA GLU A 23 26.22 -6.10 16.40
C GLU A 23 25.76 -7.47 15.86
N SER A 24 26.70 -8.40 15.65
CA SER A 24 26.38 -9.76 15.19
C SER A 24 25.46 -10.51 16.16
N SER A 25 25.71 -10.37 17.47
CA SER A 25 24.88 -11.00 18.50
C SER A 25 23.47 -10.43 18.57
N ILE A 26 23.31 -9.11 18.43
CA ILE A 26 22.01 -8.44 18.40
C ILE A 26 21.24 -8.85 17.14
N THR A 27 21.91 -8.89 15.97
CA THR A 27 21.27 -9.36 14.73
C THR A 27 20.80 -10.81 14.86
N LEU A 28 21.61 -11.69 15.45
CA LEU A 28 21.22 -13.07 15.69
C LEU A 28 19.98 -13.16 16.61
N LEU A 29 19.98 -12.40 17.70
CA LEU A 29 18.87 -12.34 18.65
C LEU A 29 17.58 -11.82 17.99
N GLN A 30 17.65 -10.77 17.17
CA GLN A 30 16.52 -10.26 16.41
C GLN A 30 15.95 -11.31 15.43
N ALA A 31 16.82 -12.09 14.78
CA ALA A 31 16.41 -13.12 13.83
C ALA A 31 15.74 -14.33 14.52
N VAL A 32 16.29 -14.78 15.64
CA VAL A 32 15.80 -15.97 16.36
C VAL A 32 14.53 -15.66 17.14
N GLU A 33 14.53 -14.57 17.92
CA GLU A 33 13.45 -14.25 18.87
C GLU A 33 12.40 -13.29 18.30
N ARG A 34 12.58 -12.77 17.08
CA ARG A 34 11.68 -11.80 16.42
C ARG A 34 11.42 -10.54 17.26
N CYS A 35 12.38 -10.13 18.07
CA CYS A 35 12.30 -8.91 18.86
C CYS A 35 12.81 -7.70 18.08
N PHE A 36 12.32 -6.52 18.44
CA PHE A 36 12.78 -5.24 17.92
C PHE A 36 13.66 -4.58 18.99
N VAL A 37 14.93 -4.37 18.68
CA VAL A 37 15.91 -3.77 19.61
C VAL A 37 16.33 -2.43 19.05
N VAL A 38 16.25 -1.38 19.87
CA VAL A 38 16.64 -0.02 19.51
C VAL A 38 17.71 0.45 20.49
N HIS A 39 18.86 0.88 19.99
CA HIS A 39 19.85 1.55 20.82
C HIS A 39 19.45 3.02 20.96
N VAL A 40 19.45 3.52 22.20
CA VAL A 40 19.04 4.87 22.54
C VAL A 40 20.12 5.52 23.39
N ASP A 41 20.51 6.74 23.05
CA ASP A 41 21.63 7.46 23.70
C ASP A 41 21.22 8.15 25.02
N GLY A 42 19.93 8.43 25.21
CA GLY A 42 19.43 9.11 26.41
C GLY A 42 17.93 8.94 26.68
N PRO A 43 17.45 9.39 27.85
CA PRO A 43 16.06 9.19 28.27
C PRO A 43 15.04 9.97 27.44
N GLU A 44 15.43 11.12 26.87
CA GLU A 44 14.59 11.92 25.97
C GLU A 44 14.29 11.15 24.67
N ASP A 45 15.32 10.56 24.06
CA ASP A 45 15.18 9.74 22.87
C ASP A 45 14.32 8.50 23.16
N THR A 46 14.41 7.93 24.36
CA THR A 46 13.56 6.80 24.77
C THR A 46 12.08 7.21 24.80
N ALA A 47 11.78 8.39 25.35
CA ALA A 47 10.41 8.91 25.37
C ALA A 47 9.87 9.16 23.95
N GLN A 48 10.71 9.69 23.05
CA GLN A 48 10.35 9.89 21.65
C GLN A 48 10.11 8.56 20.92
N TRP A 49 10.96 7.56 21.16
CA TRP A 49 10.76 6.21 20.60
C TRP A 49 9.47 5.58 21.08
N LEU A 50 9.17 5.70 22.38
CA LEU A 50 7.92 5.19 22.95
C LEU A 50 6.70 5.88 22.33
N PHE A 51 6.74 7.21 22.18
CA PHE A 51 5.68 7.97 21.50
C PHE A 51 5.48 7.53 20.04
N ASN A 52 6.57 7.34 19.29
CA ASN A 52 6.49 6.91 17.90
C ASN A 52 5.92 5.48 17.77
N VAL A 53 6.41 4.54 18.58
CA VAL A 53 5.94 3.15 18.55
C VAL A 53 4.47 3.06 18.93
N THR A 54 4.03 3.76 19.98
CA THR A 54 2.62 3.79 20.38
C THR A 54 1.74 4.43 19.32
N SER A 55 2.20 5.51 18.67
CA SER A 55 1.51 6.13 17.54
C SER A 55 1.35 5.17 16.36
N ASP A 56 2.41 4.43 16.02
CA ASP A 56 2.38 3.43 14.95
C ASP A 56 1.42 2.27 15.27
N LEU A 57 1.37 1.83 16.53
CA LEU A 57 0.40 0.83 16.98
C LEU A 57 -1.04 1.33 16.85
N GLY A 58 -1.29 2.61 17.18
CA GLY A 58 -2.60 3.23 17.02
C GLY A 58 -3.04 3.34 15.55
N ILE A 59 -2.11 3.60 14.63
CA ILE A 59 -2.42 3.78 13.21
C ILE A 59 -2.44 2.44 12.44
N LYS A 60 -1.78 1.39 12.95
CA LYS A 60 -1.72 0.05 12.34
C LYS A 60 -3.09 -0.51 11.89
N PRO A 61 -4.18 -0.50 12.70
CA PRO A 61 -5.48 -0.97 12.23
C PRO A 61 -5.99 -0.17 11.03
N HIS A 62 -5.83 1.16 11.05
CA HIS A 62 -6.23 2.02 9.93
C HIS A 62 -5.41 1.77 8.66
N LYS A 63 -4.11 1.50 8.78
CA LYS A 63 -3.27 1.07 7.63
C LYS A 63 -3.79 -0.26 7.05
N ARG A 64 -4.11 -1.25 7.91
CA ARG A 64 -4.63 -2.54 7.46
C ARG A 64 -5.99 -2.45 6.76
N ILE A 65 -6.88 -1.55 7.20
CA ILE A 65 -8.16 -1.34 6.52
C ILE A 65 -7.94 -0.63 5.18
N ARG A 66 -7.03 0.33 5.10
CA ARG A 66 -6.63 0.97 3.83
C ARG A 66 -6.06 -0.01 2.81
N ASP A 67 -5.29 -1.00 3.26
CA ASP A 67 -4.74 -2.04 2.38
C ASP A 67 -5.71 -3.20 2.11
N SER A 68 -6.92 -3.16 2.67
CA SER A 68 -7.96 -4.18 2.48
C SER A 68 -8.87 -3.86 1.30
N PHE A 69 -9.95 -4.64 1.13
CA PHE A 69 -11.02 -4.38 0.17
C PHE A 69 -11.94 -3.20 0.56
N LEU A 70 -11.74 -2.60 1.76
CA LEU A 70 -12.54 -1.47 2.25
C LEU A 70 -11.71 -0.18 2.47
N PRO A 71 -10.89 0.27 1.51
CA PRO A 71 -10.10 1.50 1.68
C PRO A 71 -10.98 2.73 1.89
N PHE A 72 -12.19 2.72 1.32
CA PHE A 72 -13.16 3.80 1.42
C PHE A 72 -13.67 4.03 2.86
N CYS A 73 -13.60 3.02 3.74
CA CYS A 73 -14.21 3.09 5.06
C CYS A 73 -13.38 3.91 6.06
N THR A 74 -12.09 4.13 5.77
CA THR A 74 -11.20 4.95 6.62
C THR A 74 -11.15 6.42 6.25
N ASP A 75 -11.56 6.78 5.03
CA ASP A 75 -11.48 8.14 4.54
C ASP A 75 -12.77 8.90 4.88
N THR A 76 -12.71 9.72 5.94
CA THR A 76 -13.84 10.55 6.37
C THR A 76 -14.09 11.77 5.48
N LYS A 77 -13.19 12.04 4.51
CA LYS A 77 -13.27 13.20 3.62
C LYS A 77 -13.33 12.76 2.16
N VAL A 78 -14.55 12.51 1.68
CA VAL A 78 -14.80 12.32 0.25
C VAL A 78 -14.54 13.64 -0.48
N LYS A 79 -13.58 13.64 -1.42
CA LYS A 79 -13.28 14.82 -2.23
C LYS A 79 -14.39 14.99 -3.28
N CYS A 80 -15.32 15.90 -3.03
CA CYS A 80 -16.35 16.26 -4.02
C CYS A 80 -15.73 17.09 -5.16
N GLY A 81 -16.23 16.89 -6.37
CA GLY A 81 -15.86 17.68 -7.54
C GLY A 81 -16.61 19.00 -7.63
N THR A 82 -15.96 20.03 -8.18
CA THR A 82 -16.60 21.35 -8.40
C THR A 82 -17.42 21.37 -9.69
N SER A 83 -17.05 20.53 -10.67
CA SER A 83 -17.69 20.40 -11.97
C SER A 83 -17.94 18.92 -12.28
N LYS A 84 -18.85 18.60 -13.20
CA LYS A 84 -19.15 17.22 -13.62
C LYS A 84 -17.90 16.48 -14.11
N THR A 85 -17.03 17.17 -14.85
CA THR A 85 -15.75 16.61 -15.34
C THR A 85 -14.77 16.37 -14.20
N ASP A 86 -14.68 17.31 -13.24
CA ASP A 86 -13.84 17.17 -12.03
C ASP A 86 -14.35 16.04 -11.10
N THR A 87 -15.66 15.88 -10.97
CA THR A 87 -16.27 14.76 -10.24
C THR A 87 -15.90 13.44 -10.90
N TYR A 88 -16.01 13.34 -12.23
CA TYR A 88 -15.61 12.13 -12.95
C TYR A 88 -14.11 11.82 -12.78
N LYS A 89 -13.25 12.83 -12.86
CA LYS A 89 -11.81 12.71 -12.57
C LYS A 89 -11.55 12.17 -11.16
N LYS A 90 -12.25 12.72 -10.15
CA LYS A 90 -12.12 12.30 -8.75
C LYS A 90 -12.67 10.90 -8.50
N MET A 91 -13.72 10.49 -9.21
CA MET A 91 -14.23 9.11 -9.16
C MET A 91 -13.19 8.12 -9.67
N LEU A 92 -12.56 8.39 -10.82
CA LEU A 92 -11.49 7.54 -11.35
C LEU A 92 -10.31 7.43 -10.36
N GLN A 93 -9.94 8.54 -9.70
CA GLN A 93 -8.87 8.53 -8.70
C GLN A 93 -9.18 7.75 -7.41
N GLN A 94 -10.45 7.39 -7.15
CA GLN A 94 -10.76 6.51 -6.01
C GLN A 94 -10.31 5.06 -6.25
N ILE A 95 -10.09 4.68 -7.51
CA ILE A 95 -9.65 3.33 -7.85
C ILE A 95 -8.14 3.22 -7.60
N HIS A 96 -7.75 2.20 -6.84
CA HIS A 96 -6.35 1.96 -6.50
C HIS A 96 -5.47 1.85 -7.75
N GLY A 97 -4.40 2.65 -7.81
CA GLY A 97 -3.45 2.66 -8.91
C GLY A 97 -3.74 3.68 -10.02
N ILE A 98 -4.87 4.39 -9.99
CA ILE A 98 -5.15 5.46 -10.95
C ILE A 98 -4.57 6.79 -10.47
N THR A 99 -3.58 7.31 -11.20
CA THR A 99 -3.02 8.64 -10.94
C THR A 99 -3.87 9.74 -11.56
N GLU A 100 -3.65 10.98 -11.13
CA GLU A 100 -4.34 12.14 -11.71
C GLU A 100 -4.18 12.23 -13.24
N SER A 101 -2.95 12.04 -13.71
CA SER A 101 -2.62 12.03 -15.15
C SER A 101 -3.27 10.87 -15.91
N ALA A 102 -3.47 9.73 -15.25
CA ALA A 102 -4.16 8.58 -15.82
C ALA A 102 -5.64 8.90 -16.02
N ALA A 103 -6.28 9.49 -15.01
CA ALA A 103 -7.66 9.94 -15.10
C ALA A 103 -7.83 10.99 -16.21
N ASP A 104 -6.90 11.94 -16.36
CA ASP A 104 -6.92 12.92 -17.44
C ASP A 104 -6.84 12.26 -18.84
N GLY A 105 -6.01 11.23 -19.00
CA GLY A 105 -5.95 10.45 -20.25
C GLY A 105 -7.26 9.73 -20.56
N VAL A 106 -7.90 9.12 -19.55
CA VAL A 106 -9.19 8.44 -19.72
C VAL A 106 -10.30 9.43 -20.09
N ILE A 107 -10.29 10.63 -19.50
CA ILE A 107 -11.27 11.69 -19.79
C ILE A 107 -11.13 12.24 -21.21
N GLN A 108 -9.91 12.27 -21.77
CA GLN A 108 -9.68 12.70 -23.15
C GLN A 108 -10.32 11.75 -24.17
N GLU A 109 -10.23 10.45 -23.94
CA GLU A 109 -10.82 9.41 -24.81
C GLU A 109 -12.32 9.23 -24.55
N VAL A 110 -12.72 9.21 -23.27
CA VAL A 110 -14.08 8.93 -22.82
C VAL A 110 -14.53 9.99 -21.81
N PRO A 111 -15.20 11.06 -22.25
CA PRO A 111 -15.44 12.25 -21.43
C PRO A 111 -16.49 12.06 -20.33
N THR A 112 -17.31 11.02 -20.42
CA THR A 112 -18.36 10.75 -19.44
C THR A 112 -18.35 9.30 -18.98
N LEU A 113 -18.71 9.09 -17.71
CA LEU A 113 -18.85 7.75 -17.13
C LEU A 113 -19.85 6.88 -17.91
N ARG A 114 -20.91 7.47 -18.45
CA ARG A 114 -21.93 6.74 -19.22
C ARG A 114 -21.35 6.15 -20.50
N MET A 115 -20.61 6.96 -21.27
CA MET A 115 -19.93 6.48 -22.48
C MET A 115 -18.90 5.39 -22.19
N LEU A 116 -18.30 5.42 -20.99
CA LEU A 116 -17.41 4.34 -20.57
C LEU A 116 -18.19 3.03 -20.44
N PHE A 117 -19.29 3.03 -19.69
CA PHE A 117 -20.12 1.83 -19.50
C PHE A 117 -20.78 1.32 -20.78
N GLU A 118 -21.35 2.21 -21.59
CA GLU A 118 -21.93 1.85 -22.90
C GLU A 118 -20.88 1.16 -23.78
N GLY A 119 -19.66 1.70 -23.80
CA GLY A 119 -18.54 1.07 -24.47
C GLY A 119 -18.21 -0.33 -23.95
N TYR A 120 -18.16 -0.51 -22.63
CA TYR A 120 -17.97 -1.82 -22.05
C TYR A 120 -19.12 -2.78 -22.40
N GLU A 121 -20.37 -2.31 -22.49
CA GLU A 121 -21.54 -3.14 -22.80
C GLU A 121 -21.57 -3.64 -24.26
N GLU A 122 -21.22 -2.77 -25.22
CA GLU A 122 -21.18 -3.09 -26.65
C GLU A 122 -20.16 -4.17 -27.02
N GLU A 123 -19.07 -4.28 -26.26
CA GLU A 123 -17.98 -5.21 -26.54
C GLU A 123 -18.27 -6.61 -25.98
N ASN A 124 -18.51 -7.60 -26.84
CA ASN A 124 -18.82 -8.96 -26.38
C ASN A 124 -17.57 -9.77 -26.02
N ASP A 125 -16.41 -9.42 -26.58
CA ASP A 125 -15.15 -10.13 -26.31
C ASP A 125 -14.49 -9.64 -25.01
N VAL A 126 -14.29 -10.56 -24.06
CA VAL A 126 -13.65 -10.29 -22.77
C VAL A 126 -12.21 -9.79 -22.94
N LEU A 127 -11.49 -10.23 -23.97
CA LEU A 127 -10.11 -9.80 -24.22
C LEU A 127 -10.06 -8.36 -24.73
N VAL A 128 -10.90 -8.02 -25.69
CA VAL A 128 -11.00 -6.65 -26.23
C VAL A 128 -11.47 -5.68 -25.15
N ARG A 129 -12.43 -6.12 -24.33
CA ARG A 129 -12.91 -5.39 -23.16
C ARG A 129 -11.77 -5.09 -22.16
N TYR A 130 -10.88 -6.06 -21.92
CA TYR A 130 -9.70 -5.88 -21.06
C TYR A 130 -8.67 -4.88 -21.64
N GLU A 131 -8.54 -4.82 -22.97
CA GLU A 131 -7.56 -3.97 -23.65
C GLU A 131 -8.03 -2.54 -23.92
N ARG A 132 -9.34 -2.26 -23.81
CA ARG A 132 -9.96 -0.97 -24.14
C ARG A 132 -9.31 0.24 -23.45
N LEU A 133 -8.99 0.13 -22.17
CA LEU A 133 -8.34 1.22 -21.40
C LEU A 133 -6.81 1.08 -21.33
N LYS A 134 -6.24 0.04 -21.93
CA LYS A 134 -4.80 -0.23 -21.90
C LYS A 134 -4.05 0.70 -22.86
N SER A 135 -4.64 1.04 -24.00
CA SER A 135 -4.06 1.95 -25.01
C SER A 135 -4.11 3.43 -24.62
N VAL A 136 -4.82 3.79 -23.55
CA VAL A 136 -4.97 5.19 -23.11
C VAL A 136 -3.60 5.76 -22.76
N THR A 137 -3.19 6.77 -23.51
CA THR A 137 -1.89 7.41 -23.33
C THR A 137 -1.97 8.35 -22.14
N ILE A 138 -1.15 8.10 -21.11
CA ILE A 138 -1.04 9.02 -19.98
C ILE A 138 -0.35 10.30 -20.46
N SER A 139 -1.09 11.40 -20.61
CA SER A 139 -0.49 12.68 -20.95
C SER A 139 0.33 13.23 -19.76
N ASN A 140 1.39 13.96 -20.09
CA ASN A 140 2.55 14.22 -19.24
C ASN A 140 2.28 14.94 -17.90
N ARG A 141 3.20 14.72 -16.95
CA ARG A 141 3.44 15.65 -15.83
C ARG A 141 3.78 17.04 -16.37
N LYS A 142 3.54 18.08 -15.56
CA LYS A 142 3.85 19.50 -15.86
C LYS A 142 5.31 19.80 -16.29
N ASP A 143 6.22 18.83 -16.22
CA ASP A 143 7.65 18.94 -16.52
C ASP A 143 8.04 18.61 -17.98
N GLY A 144 7.08 18.37 -18.89
CA GLY A 144 7.33 18.32 -20.34
C GLY A 144 8.12 17.12 -20.89
N VAL A 145 8.67 16.24 -20.04
CA VAL A 145 9.40 15.03 -20.51
C VAL A 145 8.44 13.87 -20.72
N ALA A 146 8.22 13.51 -21.99
CA ALA A 146 7.39 12.38 -22.42
C ALA A 146 7.91 11.03 -21.91
N LYS A 147 7.28 10.49 -20.86
CA LYS A 147 7.33 9.06 -20.55
C LYS A 147 5.92 8.50 -20.69
N SER A 148 5.64 7.93 -21.87
CA SER A 148 4.46 7.10 -22.10
C SER A 148 4.52 5.90 -21.16
N ARG A 149 3.82 5.97 -20.03
CA ARG A 149 3.54 4.81 -19.19
C ARG A 149 2.16 4.31 -19.63
N ILE A 150 2.12 3.11 -20.16
CA ILE A 150 0.87 2.40 -20.48
C ILE A 150 0.20 2.03 -19.15
N LEU A 151 -1.13 2.18 -19.05
CA LEU A 151 -1.94 1.94 -17.85
C LEU A 151 -2.06 0.45 -17.46
N ASN A 152 -0.98 -0.32 -17.51
CA ASN A 152 -1.03 -1.78 -17.40
C ASN A 152 -1.47 -2.31 -16.02
N GLN A 153 -1.19 -1.59 -14.92
CA GLN A 153 -1.53 -2.05 -13.57
C GLN A 153 -2.88 -1.53 -13.06
N ALA A 154 -3.31 -0.34 -13.50
CA ALA A 154 -4.55 0.29 -13.03
C ALA A 154 -5.78 -0.15 -13.86
N SER A 155 -5.59 -0.44 -15.15
CA SER A 155 -6.62 -1.04 -15.99
C SER A 155 -7.05 -2.41 -15.48
N ALA A 156 -6.10 -3.22 -14.95
CA ALA A 156 -6.41 -4.53 -14.37
C ALA A 156 -7.43 -4.45 -13.21
N THR A 157 -7.35 -3.44 -12.35
CA THR A 157 -8.29 -3.24 -11.22
C THR A 157 -9.68 -2.82 -11.70
N ILE A 158 -9.77 -1.91 -12.68
CA ILE A 158 -11.06 -1.55 -13.31
C ILE A 158 -11.66 -2.78 -14.00
N ASN A 159 -10.83 -3.56 -14.70
CA ASN A 159 -11.25 -4.75 -15.43
C ASN A 159 -11.72 -5.86 -14.48
N GLN A 160 -11.12 -6.01 -13.29
CA GLN A 160 -11.61 -6.93 -12.25
C GLN A 160 -12.95 -6.50 -11.67
N LEU A 161 -13.16 -5.21 -11.38
CA LEU A 161 -14.46 -4.70 -10.95
C LEU A 161 -15.57 -4.90 -12.00
N SER A 162 -15.21 -4.93 -13.29
CA SER A 162 -16.14 -5.25 -14.38
C SER A 162 -16.43 -6.75 -14.52
N LEU A 163 -15.56 -7.63 -14.03
CA LEU A 163 -15.76 -9.10 -14.02
C LEU A 163 -16.64 -9.56 -12.85
N ASP A 164 -16.68 -8.78 -11.75
CA ASP A 164 -17.49 -9.07 -10.56
C ASP A 164 -18.92 -8.52 -10.62
N LEU A 165 -19.28 -7.76 -11.67
CA LEU A 165 -20.68 -7.36 -11.90
C LEU A 165 -21.44 -8.56 -12.49
N PRO A 166 -22.42 -9.14 -11.76
CA PRO A 166 -23.20 -10.25 -12.27
C PRO A 166 -23.93 -9.77 -13.53
N ILE A 167 -23.64 -10.42 -14.66
CA ILE A 167 -24.51 -10.38 -15.84
C ILE A 167 -25.91 -10.75 -15.32
N PRO A 168 -26.96 -9.93 -15.49
CA PRO A 168 -28.28 -10.26 -15.01
C PRO A 168 -28.86 -11.33 -15.95
N SER A 169 -28.46 -12.58 -15.76
CA SER A 169 -29.20 -13.73 -16.24
C SER A 169 -30.16 -14.15 -15.13
N GLU A 170 -31.45 -14.16 -15.46
CA GLU A 170 -32.58 -14.62 -14.66
C GLU A 170 -32.25 -15.75 -13.68
N GLY A 171 -32.74 -15.64 -12.43
CA GLY A 171 -32.78 -16.78 -11.51
C GLY A 171 -32.67 -16.41 -10.04
N ILE A 172 -33.82 -16.10 -9.43
CA ILE A 172 -34.03 -16.13 -7.98
C ILE A 172 -33.93 -17.58 -7.52
N ILE A 173 -33.00 -17.94 -6.62
CA ILE A 173 -33.23 -18.91 -5.53
C ILE A 173 -32.37 -18.51 -4.31
N GLU A 174 -33.04 -18.27 -3.18
CA GLU A 174 -32.46 -18.21 -1.83
C GLU A 174 -31.74 -19.51 -1.47
N GLU A 175 -30.57 -19.45 -0.84
CA GLU A 175 -30.27 -20.46 0.18
C GLU A 175 -29.47 -19.89 1.35
N SER A 176 -30.22 -19.73 2.43
CA SER A 176 -29.77 -19.47 3.78
C SER A 176 -29.18 -20.78 4.35
N SER A 177 -27.89 -20.81 4.73
CA SER A 177 -27.48 -21.70 5.83
C SER A 177 -26.10 -21.40 6.43
N ARG A 178 -26.16 -21.19 7.74
CA ARG A 178 -25.11 -21.30 8.76
C ARG A 178 -24.02 -22.34 8.45
N ARG A 179 -22.77 -21.97 8.77
CA ARG A 179 -21.69 -22.78 9.41
C ARG A 179 -20.44 -21.90 9.42
N ASP A 180 -19.58 -21.85 10.42
CA ASP A 180 -19.59 -22.24 11.81
C ASP A 180 -18.39 -21.54 12.44
N MET A 181 -18.39 -21.39 13.75
CA MET A 181 -17.43 -20.63 14.55
C MET A 181 -16.03 -21.25 14.52
N GLY A 182 -15.08 -20.59 13.85
CA GLY A 182 -13.64 -20.90 13.90
C GLY A 182 -12.93 -20.14 15.02
N ARG A 183 -13.08 -20.65 16.25
CA ARG A 183 -12.41 -20.25 17.50
C ARG A 183 -10.87 -20.21 17.30
N ARG A 184 -10.26 -19.01 17.28
CA ARG A 184 -8.79 -18.89 17.40
C ARG A 184 -8.39 -19.02 18.87
N PRO A 185 -7.37 -19.84 19.22
CA PRO A 185 -6.94 -20.00 20.59
C PRO A 185 -6.32 -18.70 21.10
N ALA A 186 -6.79 -18.27 22.28
CA ALA A 186 -6.17 -17.27 23.10
C ALA A 186 -4.82 -17.80 23.59
N ASN A 187 -3.72 -17.34 23.00
CA ASN A 187 -2.41 -17.36 23.66
C ASN A 187 -2.16 -15.97 24.24
N THR A 188 -2.52 -15.87 25.51
CA THR A 188 -1.92 -15.00 26.51
C THR A 188 -0.40 -15.03 26.40
N GLY A 189 0.18 -13.88 26.11
CA GLY A 189 1.61 -13.65 26.00
C GLY A 189 1.87 -12.19 25.67
N PHE A 190 1.31 -11.28 26.48
CA PHE A 190 1.74 -9.89 26.47
C PHE A 190 3.14 -9.86 27.10
N VAL A 191 4.16 -9.86 26.26
CA VAL A 191 5.52 -9.51 26.69
C VAL A 191 5.87 -8.22 25.98
N ILE A 192 5.69 -7.12 26.71
CA ILE A 192 6.32 -5.85 26.39
C ILE A 192 7.79 -6.02 26.81
N CYS A 193 8.68 -6.34 25.88
CA CYS A 193 10.09 -6.06 26.06
C CYS A 193 10.36 -4.69 25.47
N ILE A 194 10.17 -3.66 26.30
CA ILE A 194 10.90 -2.41 26.16
C ILE A 194 12.21 -2.62 26.90
N LEU A 195 13.30 -2.74 26.15
CA LEU A 195 14.65 -2.39 26.57
C LEU A 195 15.42 -1.90 25.36
#